data_AF-A0AAE4BMV1-F1
#
_entry.id   AF-A0AAE4BMV1-F1
#
_cell.length_a   1.000
_cell.length_b   1.000
_cell.length_c   1.000
_cell.angle_alpha   90.00
_cell.angle_beta   90.00
_cell.angle_gamma   90.00
#
_symmetry.space_group_name_H-M   'P 1'
#
loop_
_entity.id
_entity.type
_entity.pdbx_description
1 polymer ?
#
loop_
_entity_poly.entity_id
_entity_poly.type
_entity_poly.pdbx_seq_one_letter_code
_entity_poly.pdbx_strand_id
1 'polypeptide(L)'
;MKLDRVLVYGLGRSGRGAARFLARAGVRGEWLDARPGAEDEALMTELGWARGDAGGVYDVVVAAPGVPIDHPDLLALQSRGAEVIGEVALAARLRPALPMVGITGTAGKGSTTVLVAGLLRAAGMNAREGGNIDPPLLDVVDSAEVAVVELSSFQLERVPGLRLPVAVITNLGVDHLDRHGTVEVYHAAKRNITAGQEAGDVLVVPEGLSVPTRAQVRPFSPDRIALADGTPVLPTSELPEGVHPANAAAAVLAAEALLVHLGRPVDAGVLAGALRAAQPVSGRFETVARIGKVRFVEDSIATRTIAVQAALERAVPPVAWLVGGRDKGADLAPLRAAAAGRVAQVIAFGEDGEALARGLGLPYRVVSGADGEATIRAAAQAGLDALNGEGSVLLAPIGTSFDQFRDYRARGEAFRRAAQTLAGAEGQG
;
A
#
# COMPACT_ATOMS: atom_id res chain seq x y z
N MET A 1 -16.43 -16.12 -20.49
CA MET A 1 -16.31 -17.00 -19.31
C MET A 1 -17.69 -17.58 -19.04
N LYS A 2 -17.82 -18.90 -18.85
CA LYS A 2 -19.05 -19.46 -18.30
C LYS A 2 -18.99 -19.26 -16.79
N LEU A 3 -19.86 -18.39 -16.27
CA LEU A 3 -20.01 -18.08 -14.84
C LEU A 3 -21.18 -18.89 -14.28
N ASP A 4 -21.25 -20.16 -14.64
CA ASP A 4 -22.43 -20.98 -14.39
C ASP A 4 -22.45 -21.50 -12.94
N ARG A 5 -21.29 -21.93 -12.42
CA ARG A 5 -21.10 -22.32 -11.02
C ARG A 5 -19.92 -21.59 -10.39
N VAL A 6 -20.21 -20.60 -9.56
CA VAL A 6 -19.21 -19.73 -8.94
C VAL A 6 -19.23 -19.89 -7.43
N LEU A 7 -18.06 -20.06 -6.83
CA LEU A 7 -17.87 -20.04 -5.39
C LEU A 7 -17.08 -18.80 -4.98
N VAL A 8 -17.55 -18.02 -4.01
CA VAL A 8 -16.72 -17.05 -3.29
C VAL A 8 -16.18 -17.72 -2.03
N TYR A 9 -14.85 -17.88 -1.96
CA TYR A 9 -14.17 -18.55 -0.86
C TYR A 9 -13.44 -17.53 0.03
N GLY A 10 -13.89 -17.39 1.27
CA GLY A 10 -13.49 -16.34 2.21
C GLY A 10 -14.21 -15.02 1.91
N LEU A 11 -15.14 -14.63 2.77
CA LEU A 11 -15.97 -13.44 2.63
C LEU A 11 -15.15 -12.19 2.94
N GLY A 12 -14.54 -12.09 4.13
CA GLY A 12 -13.62 -11.00 4.49
C GLY A 12 -14.04 -9.63 3.94
N ARG A 13 -13.11 -8.77 3.51
CA ARG A 13 -13.46 -7.56 2.75
C ARG A 13 -13.60 -7.84 1.24
N SER A 14 -12.64 -8.56 0.68
CA SER A 14 -12.53 -8.82 -0.76
C SER A 14 -13.64 -9.75 -1.27
N GLY A 15 -13.97 -10.82 -0.55
CA GLY A 15 -15.04 -11.75 -0.93
C GLY A 15 -16.44 -11.12 -0.88
N ARG A 16 -16.74 -10.30 0.14
CA ARG A 16 -17.99 -9.49 0.18
C ARG A 16 -18.09 -8.57 -1.05
N GLY A 17 -16.98 -7.94 -1.42
CA GLY A 17 -16.90 -7.13 -2.65
C GLY A 17 -17.15 -7.96 -3.91
N ALA A 18 -16.52 -9.13 -4.02
CA ALA A 18 -16.71 -10.06 -5.13
C ALA A 18 -18.16 -10.54 -5.26
N ALA A 19 -18.78 -10.93 -4.15
CA ALA A 19 -20.17 -11.37 -4.12
C ALA A 19 -21.13 -10.26 -4.59
N ARG A 20 -20.97 -9.03 -4.09
CA ARG A 20 -21.76 -7.87 -4.53
C ARG A 20 -21.56 -7.57 -6.03
N PHE A 21 -20.32 -7.59 -6.50
CA PHE A 21 -19.99 -7.31 -7.89
C PHE A 21 -20.61 -8.35 -8.85
N LEU A 22 -20.48 -9.63 -8.51
CA LEU A 22 -21.07 -10.73 -9.27
C LEU A 22 -22.60 -10.69 -9.26
N ALA A 23 -23.21 -10.39 -8.11
CA ALA A 23 -24.66 -10.21 -8.01
C ALA A 23 -25.17 -9.06 -8.91
N ARG A 24 -24.48 -7.91 -8.95
CA ARG A 24 -24.79 -6.80 -9.88
C ARG A 24 -24.65 -7.20 -11.34
N ALA A 25 -23.75 -8.13 -11.64
CA ALA A 25 -23.58 -8.70 -12.99
C ALA A 25 -24.61 -9.81 -13.30
N GLY A 26 -25.58 -10.07 -12.41
CA GLY A 26 -26.62 -11.09 -12.59
C GLY A 26 -26.12 -12.52 -12.35
N VAL A 27 -24.93 -12.69 -11.79
CA VAL A 27 -24.34 -14.00 -11.49
C VAL A 27 -24.91 -14.51 -10.17
N ARG A 28 -25.40 -15.76 -10.18
CA ARG A 28 -25.72 -16.50 -8.97
C ARG A 28 -24.52 -17.34 -8.58
N GLY A 29 -24.31 -17.52 -7.28
CA GLY A 29 -23.17 -18.24 -6.79
C GLY A 29 -23.37 -18.75 -5.37
N GLU A 30 -22.37 -19.47 -4.93
CA GLU A 30 -22.28 -20.02 -3.59
C GLU A 30 -21.14 -19.33 -2.83
N TRP A 31 -21.21 -19.37 -1.51
CA TRP A 31 -20.15 -18.84 -0.66
C TRP A 31 -19.69 -19.88 0.36
N LEU A 32 -18.41 -19.79 0.72
CA LEU A 32 -17.83 -20.60 1.79
C LEU A 32 -16.84 -19.74 2.59
N ASP A 33 -17.05 -19.66 3.90
CA ASP A 33 -16.13 -19.04 4.84
C ASP A 33 -16.01 -19.93 6.09
N ALA A 34 -14.80 -20.04 6.63
CA ALA A 34 -14.54 -20.83 7.82
C ALA A 34 -15.09 -20.18 9.10
N ARG A 35 -15.18 -18.85 9.13
CA ARG A 35 -15.62 -18.05 10.29
C ARG A 35 -16.47 -16.85 9.83
N PRO A 36 -17.64 -17.07 9.21
CA PRO A 36 -18.50 -15.98 8.80
C PRO A 36 -19.02 -15.21 10.01
N GLY A 37 -19.06 -13.88 9.93
CA GLY A 37 -19.79 -13.05 10.88
C GLY A 37 -21.28 -12.97 10.55
N ALA A 38 -22.10 -12.51 11.50
CA ALA A 38 -23.54 -12.34 11.29
C ALA A 38 -23.85 -11.38 10.12
N GLU A 39 -23.07 -10.31 9.96
CA GLU A 39 -23.20 -9.38 8.83
C GLU A 39 -22.86 -10.05 7.48
N ASP A 40 -21.94 -11.00 7.48
CA ASP A 40 -21.56 -11.72 6.27
C ASP A 40 -22.69 -12.63 5.82
N GLU A 41 -23.29 -13.40 6.74
CA GLU A 41 -24.43 -14.27 6.44
C GLU A 41 -25.67 -13.48 6.01
N ALA A 42 -25.94 -12.35 6.66
CA ALA A 42 -27.02 -11.45 6.28
C ALA A 42 -26.84 -10.90 4.86
N LEU A 43 -25.63 -10.44 4.53
CA LEU A 43 -25.31 -9.96 3.19
C LEU A 43 -25.45 -11.06 2.14
N MET A 44 -24.96 -12.28 2.40
CA MET A 44 -25.09 -13.37 1.42
C MET A 44 -26.55 -13.74 1.18
N THR A 45 -27.37 -13.72 2.23
CA THR A 45 -28.82 -13.93 2.13
C THR A 45 -29.48 -12.84 1.28
N GLU A 46 -29.16 -11.56 1.53
CA GLU A 46 -29.67 -10.42 0.76
C GLU A 46 -29.30 -10.52 -0.72
N LEU A 47 -28.07 -10.93 -1.03
CA LEU A 47 -27.59 -11.09 -2.39
C LEU A 47 -28.13 -12.37 -3.08
N GLY A 48 -28.83 -13.25 -2.35
CA GLY A 48 -29.34 -14.52 -2.86
C GLY A 48 -28.26 -15.58 -3.10
N TRP A 49 -27.15 -15.50 -2.37
CA TRP A 49 -26.05 -16.46 -2.44
C TRP A 49 -26.30 -17.65 -1.50
N ALA A 50 -26.17 -18.86 -2.03
CA ALA A 50 -26.32 -20.08 -1.23
C ALA A 50 -25.01 -20.43 -0.51
N ARG A 51 -25.09 -21.15 0.61
CA ARG A 51 -23.90 -21.67 1.29
C ARG A 51 -23.41 -22.92 0.57
N GLY A 52 -22.18 -22.88 0.08
CA GLY A 52 -21.54 -24.01 -0.59
C GLY A 52 -20.61 -24.78 0.34
N ASP A 53 -19.91 -25.76 -0.25
CA ASP A 53 -18.93 -26.59 0.44
C ASP A 53 -17.67 -26.85 -0.41
N ALA A 54 -16.56 -27.20 0.26
CA ALA A 54 -15.27 -27.48 -0.39
C ALA A 54 -15.25 -28.80 -1.19
N GLY A 55 -16.28 -29.64 -1.04
CA GLY A 55 -16.52 -30.86 -1.80
C GLY A 55 -17.31 -30.66 -3.10
N GLY A 56 -17.94 -29.49 -3.28
CA GLY A 56 -18.76 -29.14 -4.44
C GLY A 56 -17.99 -29.06 -5.77
N VAL A 57 -18.73 -28.94 -6.86
CA VAL A 57 -18.20 -28.80 -8.23
C VAL A 57 -18.51 -27.40 -8.75
N TYR A 58 -17.45 -26.62 -8.97
CA TYR A 58 -17.54 -25.24 -9.43
C TYR A 58 -16.67 -25.04 -10.68
N ASP A 59 -17.05 -24.08 -11.51
CA ASP A 59 -16.25 -23.70 -12.66
C ASP A 59 -15.19 -22.67 -12.24
N VAL A 60 -15.56 -21.74 -11.36
CA VAL A 60 -14.67 -20.67 -10.86
C VAL A 60 -14.82 -20.52 -9.35
N VAL A 61 -13.68 -20.43 -8.65
CA VAL A 61 -13.59 -20.07 -7.24
C VAL A 61 -12.91 -18.72 -7.13
N VAL A 62 -13.61 -17.71 -6.63
CA VAL A 62 -13.05 -16.40 -6.31
C VAL A 62 -12.61 -16.42 -4.85
N ALA A 63 -11.32 -16.62 -4.63
CA ALA A 63 -10.75 -16.76 -3.30
C ALA A 63 -10.16 -15.43 -2.78
N ALA A 64 -10.50 -15.09 -1.54
CA ALA A 64 -9.95 -13.92 -0.88
C ALA A 64 -8.41 -14.03 -0.72
N PRO A 65 -7.66 -12.92 -0.82
CA PRO A 65 -6.20 -12.92 -0.77
C PRO A 65 -5.63 -13.39 0.58
N GLY A 66 -6.40 -13.26 1.67
CA GLY A 66 -5.98 -13.74 2.99
C GLY A 66 -5.99 -15.26 3.14
N VAL A 67 -6.64 -15.99 2.23
CA VAL A 67 -6.65 -17.45 2.22
C VAL A 67 -5.34 -17.94 1.61
N PRO A 68 -4.67 -18.94 2.20
CA PRO A 68 -3.53 -19.59 1.58
C PRO A 68 -3.78 -20.10 0.16
N ILE A 69 -2.85 -19.92 -0.78
CA ILE A 69 -3.03 -20.42 -2.15
C ILE A 69 -2.97 -21.97 -2.19
N ASP A 70 -2.23 -22.54 -1.25
CA ASP A 70 -2.07 -23.97 -0.97
C ASP A 70 -3.07 -24.49 0.09
N HIS A 71 -4.13 -23.72 0.40
CA HIS A 71 -5.14 -24.17 1.35
C HIS A 71 -5.78 -25.49 0.87
N PRO A 72 -5.95 -26.51 1.75
CA PRO A 72 -6.45 -27.82 1.35
C PRO A 72 -7.77 -27.78 0.57
N ASP A 73 -8.72 -26.93 0.98
CA ASP A 73 -9.98 -26.75 0.27
C ASP A 73 -9.78 -26.22 -1.16
N LEU A 74 -8.89 -25.25 -1.36
CA LEU A 74 -8.65 -24.69 -2.69
C LEU A 74 -7.99 -25.73 -3.61
N LEU A 75 -7.05 -26.51 -3.09
CA LEU A 75 -6.43 -27.62 -3.82
C LEU A 75 -7.46 -28.70 -4.19
N ALA A 76 -8.36 -29.03 -3.26
CA ALA A 76 -9.45 -29.98 -3.51
C ALA A 76 -10.40 -29.48 -4.60
N LEU A 77 -10.83 -28.21 -4.53
CA LEU A 77 -11.67 -27.57 -5.54
C LEU A 77 -10.98 -27.55 -6.91
N GLN A 78 -9.68 -27.21 -6.97
CA GLN A 78 -8.89 -27.25 -8.21
C GLN A 78 -8.78 -28.67 -8.79
N SER A 79 -8.57 -29.68 -7.94
CA SER A 79 -8.50 -31.08 -8.38
C SER A 79 -9.81 -31.57 -9.03
N ARG A 80 -10.94 -30.91 -8.73
CA ARG A 80 -12.26 -31.16 -9.32
C ARG A 80 -12.54 -30.30 -10.56
N GLY A 81 -11.55 -29.55 -11.04
CA GLY A 81 -11.61 -28.76 -12.27
C GLY A 81 -11.96 -27.28 -12.07
N ALA A 82 -12.11 -26.81 -10.83
CA ALA A 82 -12.41 -25.40 -10.60
C ALA A 82 -11.18 -24.51 -10.84
N GLU A 83 -11.37 -23.41 -11.53
CA GLU A 83 -10.34 -22.40 -11.65
C GLU A 83 -10.36 -21.46 -10.43
N VAL A 84 -9.26 -21.43 -9.67
CA VAL A 84 -9.13 -20.54 -8.51
C VAL A 84 -8.51 -19.21 -8.92
N ILE A 85 -9.25 -18.12 -8.76
CA ILE A 85 -8.85 -16.76 -9.12
C ILE A 85 -9.03 -15.78 -7.94
N GLY A 86 -8.42 -14.61 -8.03
CA GLY A 86 -8.66 -13.49 -7.12
C GLY A 86 -9.58 -12.42 -7.71
N GLU A 87 -9.93 -11.40 -6.90
CA GLU A 87 -10.78 -10.27 -7.31
C GLU A 87 -10.26 -9.53 -8.55
N VAL A 88 -8.93 -9.42 -8.70
CA VAL A 88 -8.29 -8.66 -9.78
C VAL A 88 -8.44 -9.40 -11.11
N ALA A 89 -8.22 -10.71 -11.11
CA ALA A 89 -8.47 -11.55 -12.27
C ALA A 89 -9.96 -11.56 -12.64
N LEU A 90 -10.85 -11.58 -11.64
CA LEU A 90 -12.29 -11.46 -11.86
C LEU A 90 -12.64 -10.13 -12.55
N ALA A 91 -12.11 -9.02 -12.06
CA ALA A 91 -12.32 -7.69 -12.62
C ALA A 91 -11.88 -7.63 -14.09
N ALA A 92 -10.66 -8.07 -14.38
CA ALA A 92 -10.10 -8.05 -15.73
C ALA A 92 -10.90 -8.91 -16.71
N ARG A 93 -11.44 -10.05 -16.27
CA ARG A 93 -12.27 -10.93 -17.11
C ARG A 93 -13.65 -10.36 -17.41
N LEU A 94 -14.26 -9.70 -16.43
CA LEU A 94 -15.59 -9.11 -16.59
C LEU A 94 -15.53 -7.73 -17.26
N ARG A 95 -14.37 -7.08 -17.27
CA ARG A 95 -14.12 -5.80 -17.95
C ARG A 95 -12.85 -5.90 -18.82
N PRO A 96 -12.83 -6.75 -19.87
CA PRO A 96 -11.61 -7.01 -20.66
C PRO A 96 -11.12 -5.79 -21.47
N ALA A 97 -11.99 -4.80 -21.71
CA ALA A 97 -11.64 -3.57 -22.39
C ALA A 97 -11.13 -2.46 -21.46
N LEU A 98 -11.18 -2.65 -20.13
CA LEU A 98 -10.74 -1.65 -19.15
C LEU A 98 -9.21 -1.70 -19.02
N PRO A 99 -8.46 -0.66 -19.43
CA PRO A 99 -7.03 -0.60 -19.23
C PRO A 99 -6.71 -0.54 -17.73
N MET A 100 -5.75 -1.34 -17.31
CA MET A 100 -5.28 -1.40 -15.92
C MET A 100 -3.80 -1.04 -15.83
N VAL A 101 -3.46 -0.12 -14.94
CA VAL A 101 -2.07 0.10 -14.49
C VAL A 101 -1.89 -0.65 -13.17
N GLY A 102 -1.00 -1.63 -13.12
CA GLY A 102 -0.73 -2.37 -11.88
C GLY A 102 0.45 -1.78 -11.11
N ILE A 103 0.32 -1.62 -9.79
CA ILE A 103 1.40 -1.11 -8.92
C ILE A 103 1.63 -2.09 -7.78
N THR A 104 2.86 -2.62 -7.67
CA THR A 104 3.30 -3.42 -6.53
C THR A 104 4.63 -2.94 -5.97
N GLY A 105 5.10 -3.62 -4.93
CA GLY A 105 6.32 -3.33 -4.18
C GLY A 105 6.16 -3.52 -2.68
N THR A 106 7.23 -3.38 -1.92
CA THR A 106 7.19 -3.52 -0.45
C THR A 106 6.62 -2.26 0.20
N ALA A 107 7.15 -1.08 -0.13
CA ALA A 107 6.68 0.23 0.31
C ALA A 107 6.34 1.16 -0.87
N GLY A 108 5.55 2.21 -0.62
CA GLY A 108 5.23 3.24 -1.60
C GLY A 108 4.12 2.92 -2.62
N LYS A 109 3.61 1.68 -2.66
CA LYS A 109 2.56 1.27 -3.61
C LYS A 109 1.38 2.24 -3.67
N GLY A 110 0.68 2.44 -2.55
CA GLY A 110 -0.50 3.29 -2.50
C GLY A 110 -0.25 4.74 -2.87
N SER A 111 0.89 5.31 -2.45
CA SER A 111 1.27 6.67 -2.86
C SER A 111 1.50 6.75 -4.38
N THR A 112 2.19 5.77 -4.97
CA THR A 112 2.33 5.70 -6.44
C THR A 112 0.99 5.49 -7.13
N THR A 113 0.11 4.62 -6.62
CA THR A 113 -1.23 4.39 -7.17
C THR A 113 -2.03 5.69 -7.23
N VAL A 114 -2.08 6.45 -6.14
CA VAL A 114 -2.80 7.74 -6.08
C VAL A 114 -2.17 8.78 -7.01
N LEU A 115 -0.84 8.85 -7.06
CA LEU A 115 -0.15 9.78 -7.96
C LEU A 115 -0.43 9.45 -9.44
N VAL A 116 -0.31 8.19 -9.86
CA VAL A 116 -0.62 7.76 -11.23
C VAL A 116 -2.05 8.12 -11.59
N ALA A 117 -3.02 7.83 -10.72
CA ALA A 117 -4.41 8.17 -10.96
C ALA A 117 -4.62 9.70 -11.07
N GLY A 118 -3.96 10.49 -10.21
CA GLY A 118 -3.99 11.95 -10.26
C GLY A 118 -3.42 12.53 -11.56
N LEU A 119 -2.29 12.00 -12.02
CA LEU A 119 -1.66 12.38 -13.28
C LEU A 119 -2.55 12.08 -14.49
N LEU A 120 -3.14 10.88 -14.53
CA LEU A 120 -4.06 10.50 -15.61
C LEU A 120 -5.35 11.33 -15.60
N ARG A 121 -5.87 11.68 -14.42
CA ARG A 121 -7.00 12.61 -14.30
C ARG A 121 -6.67 14.00 -14.82
N ALA A 122 -5.48 14.52 -14.53
CA ALA A 122 -5.03 15.80 -15.06
C ALA A 122 -4.87 15.77 -16.59
N ALA A 123 -4.54 14.61 -17.17
CA ALA A 123 -4.53 14.37 -18.61
C ALA A 123 -5.95 14.14 -19.21
N GLY A 124 -7.01 14.42 -18.45
CA GLY A 124 -8.39 14.36 -18.92
C GLY A 124 -8.99 12.96 -18.99
N MET A 125 -8.46 12.00 -18.21
CA MET A 125 -9.00 10.65 -18.13
C MET A 125 -9.86 10.46 -16.87
N ASN A 126 -10.89 9.62 -16.94
CA ASN A 126 -11.58 9.15 -15.74
C ASN A 126 -10.83 7.95 -15.11
N ALA A 127 -9.66 8.24 -14.54
CA ALA A 127 -8.83 7.25 -13.86
C ALA A 127 -9.25 7.06 -12.39
N ARG A 128 -9.43 5.79 -11.99
CA ARG A 128 -9.86 5.40 -10.65
C ARG A 128 -8.85 4.46 -10.00
N GLU A 129 -8.38 4.81 -8.82
CA GLU A 129 -7.55 3.94 -7.97
C GLU A 129 -8.40 2.85 -7.29
N GLY A 130 -7.81 1.65 -7.12
CA GLY A 130 -8.43 0.58 -6.33
C GLY A 130 -7.52 -0.61 -6.10
N GLY A 131 -8.05 -1.68 -5.50
CA GLY A 131 -7.32 -2.93 -5.23
C GLY A 131 -6.96 -3.07 -3.75
N ASN A 132 -5.67 -3.20 -3.43
CA ASN A 132 -5.15 -3.25 -2.05
C ASN A 132 -5.17 -1.88 -1.33
N ILE A 133 -5.89 -0.91 -1.88
CA ILE A 133 -6.15 0.40 -1.29
C ILE A 133 -7.66 0.58 -1.17
N ASP A 134 -8.10 1.56 -0.40
CA ASP A 134 -9.48 2.01 -0.41
C ASP A 134 -9.73 2.94 -1.61
N PRO A 135 -10.79 2.73 -2.41
CA PRO A 135 -11.78 1.64 -2.35
C PRO A 135 -11.29 0.31 -2.98
N PRO A 136 -11.92 -0.85 -2.69
CA PRO A 136 -11.69 -2.10 -3.41
C PRO A 136 -11.82 -1.95 -4.93
N LEU A 137 -11.06 -2.75 -5.69
CA LEU A 137 -11.07 -2.65 -7.16
C LEU A 137 -12.48 -2.82 -7.75
N LEU A 138 -13.22 -3.83 -7.29
CA LEU A 138 -14.56 -4.15 -7.81
C LEU A 138 -15.62 -3.06 -7.57
N ASP A 139 -15.33 -2.09 -6.70
CA ASP A 139 -16.22 -0.96 -6.45
C ASP A 139 -16.00 0.20 -7.45
N VAL A 140 -14.87 0.22 -8.16
CA VAL A 140 -14.53 1.32 -9.07
C VAL A 140 -14.57 0.95 -10.55
N VAL A 141 -14.35 -0.33 -10.89
CA VAL A 141 -14.16 -0.78 -12.28
C VAL A 141 -15.33 -0.47 -13.22
N ASP A 142 -16.56 -0.40 -12.72
CA ASP A 142 -17.74 -0.09 -13.55
C ASP A 142 -17.82 1.37 -13.97
N SER A 143 -17.15 2.25 -13.23
CA SER A 143 -17.17 3.70 -13.44
C SER A 143 -15.86 4.25 -14.02
N ALA A 144 -14.87 3.39 -14.23
CA ALA A 144 -13.52 3.78 -14.63
C ALA A 144 -13.34 3.76 -16.15
N GLU A 145 -12.70 4.79 -16.71
CA GLU A 145 -12.08 4.70 -18.05
C GLU A 145 -10.74 3.97 -17.98
N VAL A 146 -10.04 4.14 -16.85
CA VAL A 146 -8.78 3.45 -16.50
C VAL A 146 -8.81 3.07 -15.03
N ALA A 147 -8.41 1.84 -14.71
CA ALA A 147 -8.18 1.45 -13.33
C ALA A 147 -6.68 1.49 -12.98
N VAL A 148 -6.35 2.12 -11.86
CA VAL A 148 -4.99 2.18 -11.31
C VAL A 148 -4.97 1.31 -10.06
N VAL A 149 -4.35 0.13 -10.16
CA VAL A 149 -4.58 -0.98 -9.25
C VAL A 149 -3.39 -1.16 -8.32
N GLU A 150 -3.58 -0.93 -7.01
CA GLU A 150 -2.62 -1.36 -6.00
C GLU A 150 -2.70 -2.89 -5.83
N LEU A 151 -1.56 -3.57 -6.01
CA LEU A 151 -1.47 -5.03 -5.95
C LEU A 151 -0.52 -5.49 -4.84
N SER A 152 -1.07 -6.24 -3.88
CA SER A 152 -0.29 -6.97 -2.87
C SER A 152 0.37 -8.22 -3.46
N SER A 153 1.35 -8.80 -2.76
CA SER A 153 1.92 -10.11 -3.17
C SER A 153 0.85 -11.20 -3.15
N PHE A 154 -0.07 -11.19 -2.17
CA PHE A 154 -1.15 -12.18 -2.05
C PHE A 154 -2.15 -12.13 -3.22
N GLN A 155 -2.49 -10.93 -3.71
CA GLN A 155 -3.30 -10.79 -4.92
C GLN A 155 -2.53 -11.26 -6.15
N LEU A 156 -1.23 -10.98 -6.23
CA LEU A 156 -0.39 -11.34 -7.38
C LEU A 156 -0.15 -12.86 -7.51
N GLU A 157 -0.28 -13.64 -6.44
CA GLU A 157 -0.32 -15.11 -6.50
C GLU A 157 -1.53 -15.63 -7.30
N ARG A 158 -2.62 -14.85 -7.37
CA ARG A 158 -3.94 -15.29 -7.87
C ARG A 158 -4.34 -14.66 -9.21
N VAL A 159 -3.38 -14.07 -9.93
CA VAL A 159 -3.59 -13.44 -11.25
C VAL A 159 -2.66 -14.03 -12.31
N PRO A 160 -2.57 -15.37 -12.45
CA PRO A 160 -1.62 -15.97 -13.37
C PRO A 160 -1.87 -15.47 -14.79
N GLY A 161 -0.85 -14.82 -15.37
CA GLY A 161 -0.88 -14.31 -16.74
C GLY A 161 -1.77 -13.10 -17.00
N LEU A 162 -2.24 -12.39 -15.95
CA LEU A 162 -2.95 -11.12 -16.17
C LEU A 162 -2.05 -10.13 -16.92
N ARG A 163 -2.49 -9.72 -18.10
CA ARG A 163 -1.78 -8.72 -18.90
C ARG A 163 -2.08 -7.32 -18.37
N LEU A 164 -1.03 -6.63 -17.95
CA LEU A 164 -1.06 -5.24 -17.54
C LEU A 164 -0.22 -4.42 -18.54
N PRO A 165 -0.84 -3.56 -19.37
CA PRO A 165 -0.10 -2.77 -20.36
C PRO A 165 0.95 -1.87 -19.71
N VAL A 166 0.72 -1.47 -18.46
CA VAL A 166 1.69 -0.77 -17.63
C VAL A 166 1.72 -1.41 -16.24
N ALA A 167 2.91 -1.78 -15.79
CA ALA A 167 3.16 -2.29 -14.45
C ALA A 167 4.26 -1.47 -13.76
N VAL A 168 4.17 -1.32 -12.45
CA VAL A 168 5.15 -0.64 -11.60
C VAL A 168 5.55 -1.56 -10.46
N ILE A 169 6.85 -1.74 -10.24
CA ILE A 169 7.40 -2.30 -9.00
C ILE A 169 8.13 -1.17 -8.30
N THR A 170 7.62 -0.67 -7.17
CA THR A 170 8.22 0.49 -6.48
C THR A 170 9.53 0.16 -5.76
N ASN A 171 9.67 -1.07 -5.27
CA ASN A 171 10.86 -1.65 -4.63
C ASN A 171 10.59 -3.13 -4.27
N LEU A 172 11.66 -3.90 -4.05
CA LEU A 172 11.61 -5.27 -3.52
C LEU A 172 12.45 -5.34 -2.24
N GLY A 173 11.80 -5.16 -1.08
CA GLY A 173 12.40 -5.34 0.24
C GLY A 173 12.03 -6.69 0.87
N VAL A 174 12.21 -6.80 2.18
CA VAL A 174 11.81 -7.98 2.98
C VAL A 174 10.48 -7.67 3.70
N ASP A 175 9.51 -8.57 3.59
CA ASP A 175 8.20 -8.48 4.27
C ASP A 175 7.45 -9.84 4.17
N HIS A 176 6.45 -10.04 5.03
CA HIS A 176 5.51 -11.18 4.98
C HIS A 176 6.14 -12.59 4.94
N LEU A 177 7.28 -12.80 5.60
CA LEU A 177 7.95 -14.12 5.65
C LEU A 177 7.14 -15.17 6.42
N ASP A 178 6.29 -14.75 7.35
CA ASP A 178 5.29 -15.58 8.02
C ASP A 178 4.33 -16.26 7.02
N ARG A 179 4.11 -15.63 5.86
CA ARG A 179 3.20 -16.11 4.83
C ARG A 179 3.91 -16.70 3.60
N HIS A 180 5.07 -16.15 3.23
CA HIS A 180 5.83 -16.56 2.03
C HIS A 180 6.97 -17.53 2.33
N GLY A 181 7.36 -17.69 3.59
CA GLY A 181 8.50 -18.50 4.02
C GLY A 181 9.84 -17.82 3.74
N THR A 182 10.13 -17.47 2.48
CA THR A 182 11.41 -16.85 2.09
C THR A 182 11.21 -15.56 1.27
N VAL A 183 12.27 -14.74 1.23
CA VAL A 183 12.30 -13.48 0.46
C VAL A 183 12.16 -13.75 -1.04
N GLU A 184 12.74 -14.85 -1.51
CA GLU A 184 12.71 -15.26 -2.91
C GLU A 184 11.27 -15.57 -3.36
N VAL A 185 10.51 -16.30 -2.54
CA VAL A 185 9.09 -16.60 -2.78
C VAL A 185 8.27 -15.30 -2.77
N TYR A 186 8.50 -14.42 -1.81
CA TYR A 186 7.84 -13.12 -1.73
C TYR A 186 8.10 -12.24 -2.97
N HIS A 187 9.36 -12.20 -3.44
CA HIS A 187 9.73 -11.46 -4.64
C HIS A 187 9.15 -12.12 -5.89
N ALA A 188 9.16 -13.45 -5.98
CA ALA A 188 8.55 -14.18 -7.09
C ALA A 188 7.05 -13.88 -7.20
N ALA A 189 6.32 -13.88 -6.07
CA ALA A 189 4.91 -13.49 -6.03
C ALA A 189 4.70 -12.07 -6.59
N LYS A 190 5.57 -11.10 -6.26
CA LYS A 190 5.47 -9.74 -6.84
C LYS A 190 5.78 -9.67 -8.32
N ARG A 191 6.71 -10.50 -8.81
CA ARG A 191 7.08 -10.52 -10.23
C ARG A 191 5.96 -11.05 -11.12
N ASN A 192 4.96 -11.75 -10.57
CA ASN A 192 3.76 -12.13 -11.31
C ASN A 192 3.01 -10.95 -11.94
N ILE A 193 3.25 -9.71 -11.49
CA ILE A 193 2.73 -8.50 -12.15
C ILE A 193 3.16 -8.38 -13.63
N THR A 194 4.27 -9.04 -13.99
CA THR A 194 4.82 -9.05 -15.36
C THR A 194 4.40 -10.27 -16.18
N ALA A 195 3.71 -11.24 -15.56
CA ALA A 195 3.52 -12.58 -16.13
C ALA A 195 2.74 -12.58 -17.46
N GLY A 196 1.79 -11.66 -17.62
CA GLY A 196 1.01 -11.48 -18.84
C GLY A 196 1.55 -10.42 -19.80
N GLN A 197 2.67 -9.75 -19.48
CA GLN A 197 3.19 -8.65 -20.30
C GLN A 197 3.81 -9.14 -21.62
N GLU A 198 3.69 -8.31 -22.65
CA GLU A 198 4.24 -8.48 -24.00
C GLU A 198 5.21 -7.35 -24.36
N ALA A 199 5.86 -7.43 -25.53
CA ALA A 199 6.87 -6.47 -25.98
C ALA A 199 6.37 -5.02 -26.17
N GLY A 200 5.05 -4.83 -26.34
CA GLY A 200 4.42 -3.51 -26.41
C GLY A 200 4.04 -2.92 -25.06
N ASP A 201 4.17 -3.69 -23.97
CA ASP A 201 3.81 -3.26 -22.62
C ASP A 201 5.03 -2.62 -21.92
N VAL A 202 4.80 -1.91 -20.81
CA VAL A 202 5.84 -1.20 -20.05
C VAL A 202 5.93 -1.69 -18.62
N LEU A 203 7.15 -1.88 -18.14
CA LEU A 203 7.47 -2.14 -16.74
C LEU A 203 8.33 -1.01 -16.17
N VAL A 204 7.82 -0.31 -15.16
CA VAL A 204 8.52 0.75 -14.44
C VAL A 204 9.14 0.19 -13.16
N VAL A 205 10.46 0.36 -12.99
CA VAL A 205 11.24 -0.21 -11.86
C VAL A 205 12.31 0.78 -11.38
N PRO A 206 12.80 0.68 -10.12
CA PRO A 206 13.96 1.43 -9.68
C PRO A 206 15.17 1.14 -10.56
N GLU A 207 16.01 2.15 -10.75
CA GLU A 207 17.33 1.97 -11.34
C GLU A 207 18.12 0.89 -10.58
N GLY A 208 18.79 0.01 -11.32
CA GLY A 208 19.52 -1.14 -10.78
C GLY A 208 18.68 -2.38 -10.46
N LEU A 209 17.34 -2.30 -10.44
CA LEU A 209 16.50 -3.48 -10.25
C LEU A 209 16.29 -4.23 -11.58
N SER A 210 16.85 -5.44 -11.67
CA SER A 210 16.62 -6.34 -12.80
C SER A 210 15.41 -7.25 -12.55
N VAL A 211 14.46 -7.25 -13.49
CA VAL A 211 13.27 -8.12 -13.48
C VAL A 211 13.12 -8.76 -14.85
N PRO A 212 13.17 -10.10 -14.96
CA PRO A 212 12.89 -10.78 -16.22
C PRO A 212 11.48 -10.44 -16.70
N THR A 213 11.36 -9.85 -17.88
CA THR A 213 10.06 -9.48 -18.48
C THR A 213 10.18 -9.43 -20.00
N ARG A 214 9.03 -9.51 -20.68
CA ARG A 214 8.91 -9.21 -22.11
C ARG A 214 8.64 -7.73 -22.37
N ALA A 215 8.20 -6.99 -21.35
CA ALA A 215 7.89 -5.57 -21.45
C ALA A 215 9.14 -4.71 -21.66
N GLN A 216 8.91 -3.50 -22.16
CA GLN A 216 9.93 -2.45 -22.18
C GLN A 216 10.15 -1.93 -20.76
N VAL A 217 11.39 -1.99 -20.28
CA VAL A 217 11.75 -1.56 -18.93
C VAL A 217 12.06 -0.06 -18.92
N ARG A 218 11.39 0.69 -18.03
CA ARG A 218 11.64 2.12 -17.77
C ARG A 218 12.16 2.32 -16.34
N PRO A 219 13.47 2.56 -16.16
CA PRO A 219 14.02 2.78 -14.83
C PRO A 219 13.67 4.17 -14.27
N PHE A 220 13.44 4.27 -12.96
CA PHE A 220 13.28 5.54 -12.25
C PHE A 220 14.31 5.69 -11.12
N SER A 221 14.62 6.96 -10.81
CA SER A 221 15.46 7.37 -9.68
C SER A 221 14.74 8.49 -8.91
N PRO A 222 14.91 8.59 -7.58
CA PRO A 222 14.38 9.71 -6.80
C PRO A 222 14.90 11.08 -7.25
N ASP A 223 16.07 11.14 -7.89
CA ASP A 223 16.71 12.42 -8.27
C ASP A 223 16.20 12.99 -9.60
N ARG A 224 15.40 12.21 -10.34
CA ARG A 224 14.97 12.57 -11.69
C ARG A 224 13.50 12.27 -11.93
N ILE A 225 12.69 13.33 -11.97
CA ILE A 225 11.27 13.27 -12.36
C ILE A 225 11.16 13.81 -13.79
N ALA A 226 11.17 12.88 -14.75
CA ALA A 226 11.23 13.16 -16.18
C ALA A 226 10.41 12.13 -16.96
N LEU A 227 10.09 12.47 -18.21
CA LEU A 227 9.55 11.54 -19.20
C LEU A 227 10.62 10.51 -19.63
N ALA A 228 10.21 9.45 -20.33
CA ALA A 228 11.10 8.38 -20.76
C ALA A 228 12.20 8.85 -21.74
N ASP A 229 11.96 9.93 -22.49
CA ASP A 229 12.94 10.56 -23.38
C ASP A 229 13.94 11.48 -22.66
N GLY A 230 13.79 11.64 -21.33
CA GLY A 230 14.62 12.50 -20.50
C GLY A 230 14.10 13.92 -20.34
N THR A 231 12.97 14.29 -20.94
CA THR A 231 12.35 15.61 -20.78
C THR A 231 12.00 15.85 -19.31
N PRO A 232 12.57 16.87 -18.65
CA PRO A 232 12.27 17.16 -17.24
C PRO A 232 10.80 17.55 -17.05
N VAL A 233 10.15 16.98 -16.03
CA VAL A 233 8.76 17.30 -15.68
C VAL A 233 8.71 18.25 -14.48
N LEU A 234 9.37 17.91 -13.38
CA LEU A 234 9.37 18.72 -12.16
C LEU A 234 10.67 18.52 -11.38
N PRO A 235 11.34 19.58 -10.88
CA PRO A 235 12.44 19.39 -9.95
C PRO A 235 11.93 18.86 -8.60
N THR A 236 12.72 18.02 -7.94
CA THR A 236 12.33 17.38 -6.66
C THR A 236 12.04 18.39 -5.55
N SER A 237 12.68 19.57 -5.59
CA SER A 237 12.46 20.68 -4.66
C SER A 237 11.08 21.33 -4.78
N GLU A 238 10.36 21.14 -5.89
CA GLU A 238 9.01 21.65 -6.09
C GLU A 238 7.92 20.62 -5.74
N LEU A 239 8.29 19.42 -5.30
CA LEU A 239 7.31 18.45 -4.84
C LEU A 239 6.65 18.90 -3.53
N PRO A 240 5.34 18.69 -3.37
CA PRO A 240 4.67 18.91 -2.09
C PRO A 240 5.30 18.08 -0.96
N GLU A 241 5.33 18.65 0.25
CA GLU A 241 5.71 17.92 1.46
C GLU A 241 4.86 16.66 1.58
N GLY A 242 5.46 15.51 1.91
CA GLY A 242 4.76 14.22 1.96
C GLY A 242 4.80 13.42 0.66
N VAL A 243 4.99 14.04 -0.50
CA VAL A 243 5.23 13.31 -1.77
C VAL A 243 6.68 12.84 -1.82
N HIS A 244 6.88 11.54 -2.04
CA HIS A 244 8.21 10.96 -2.14
C HIS A 244 8.72 11.04 -3.60
N PRO A 245 9.93 11.55 -3.87
CA PRO A 245 10.44 11.74 -5.23
C PRO A 245 10.44 10.47 -6.09
N ALA A 246 10.88 9.34 -5.53
CA ALA A 246 10.82 8.04 -6.21
C ALA A 246 9.39 7.64 -6.65
N ASN A 247 8.37 7.91 -5.82
CA ASN A 247 6.98 7.62 -6.15
C ASN A 247 6.47 8.55 -7.27
N ALA A 248 6.86 9.82 -7.26
CA ALA A 248 6.54 10.77 -8.31
C ALA A 248 7.21 10.41 -9.65
N ALA A 249 8.49 10.05 -9.63
CA ALA A 249 9.22 9.61 -10.82
C ALA A 249 8.58 8.35 -11.44
N ALA A 250 8.30 7.34 -10.61
CA ALA A 250 7.60 6.12 -11.06
C ALA A 250 6.20 6.44 -11.61
N ALA A 251 5.48 7.37 -10.98
CA ALA A 251 4.14 7.75 -11.41
C ALA A 251 4.13 8.46 -12.76
N VAL A 252 5.10 9.36 -13.01
CA VAL A 252 5.25 10.06 -14.31
C VAL A 252 5.48 9.06 -15.43
N LEU A 253 6.44 8.14 -15.27
CA LEU A 253 6.73 7.12 -16.30
C LEU A 253 5.56 6.19 -16.55
N ALA A 254 4.81 5.82 -15.51
CA ALA A 254 3.64 4.96 -15.63
C ALA A 254 2.47 5.68 -16.32
N ALA A 255 2.22 6.95 -15.97
CA ALA A 255 1.18 7.77 -16.60
C ALA A 255 1.50 8.02 -18.07
N GLU A 256 2.75 8.41 -18.38
CA GLU A 256 3.24 8.55 -19.75
C GLU A 256 3.06 7.26 -20.55
N ALA A 257 3.50 6.12 -20.02
CA ALA A 257 3.38 4.83 -20.70
C ALA A 257 1.94 4.49 -21.05
N LEU A 258 1.00 4.75 -20.14
CA LEU A 258 -0.41 4.47 -20.38
C LEU A 258 -1.02 5.44 -21.40
N LEU A 259 -0.70 6.73 -21.32
CA LEU A 259 -1.17 7.72 -22.29
C LEU A 259 -0.71 7.35 -23.70
N VAL A 260 0.57 6.98 -23.86
CA VAL A 260 1.10 6.50 -25.14
C VAL A 260 0.39 5.22 -25.61
N HIS A 261 0.20 4.25 -24.73
CA HIS A 261 -0.52 3.01 -25.04
C HIS A 261 -1.94 3.25 -25.56
N LEU A 262 -2.62 4.27 -25.04
CA LEU A 262 -3.97 4.66 -25.43
C LEU A 262 -4.02 5.68 -26.59
N GLY A 263 -2.87 6.04 -27.18
CA GLY A 263 -2.80 7.03 -28.25
C GLY A 263 -3.18 8.45 -27.81
N ARG A 264 -3.00 8.78 -26.53
CA ARG A 264 -3.29 10.08 -25.92
C ARG A 264 -2.01 10.94 -25.90
N PRO A 265 -2.13 12.27 -26.04
CA PRO A 265 -0.97 13.17 -25.95
C PRO A 265 -0.36 13.15 -24.54
N VAL A 266 0.96 13.26 -24.49
CA VAL A 266 1.72 13.45 -23.24
C VAL A 266 2.17 14.90 -23.17
N ASP A 267 1.71 15.61 -22.15
CA ASP A 267 2.09 17.00 -21.88
C ASP A 267 2.82 17.09 -20.54
N ALA A 268 4.12 17.35 -20.58
CA ALA A 268 4.95 17.47 -19.39
C ALA A 268 4.48 18.59 -18.44
N GLY A 269 3.94 19.69 -18.97
CA GLY A 269 3.41 20.79 -18.19
C GLY A 269 2.15 20.40 -17.41
N VAL A 270 1.25 19.63 -18.03
CA VAL A 270 0.07 19.05 -17.36
C VAL A 270 0.48 18.13 -16.22
N LEU A 271 1.43 17.21 -16.48
CA LEU A 271 1.92 16.29 -15.45
C LEU A 271 2.64 17.04 -14.31
N ALA A 272 3.42 18.06 -14.62
CA ALA A 272 4.09 18.91 -13.63
C ALA A 272 3.09 19.67 -12.75
N GLY A 273 2.04 20.26 -13.35
CA GLY A 273 0.96 20.93 -12.63
C GLY A 273 0.24 19.98 -11.67
N ALA A 274 -0.04 18.76 -12.13
CA ALA A 274 -0.68 17.73 -11.33
C ALA A 274 0.19 17.27 -10.15
N LEU A 275 1.52 17.12 -10.33
CA LEU A 275 2.44 16.82 -9.23
C LEU A 275 2.52 17.94 -8.20
N ARG A 276 2.54 19.21 -8.62
CA ARG A 276 2.52 20.36 -7.69
C ARG A 276 1.23 20.43 -6.88
N ALA A 277 0.11 20.02 -7.46
CA ALA A 277 -1.19 19.98 -6.80
C ALA A 277 -1.45 18.66 -6.04
N ALA A 278 -0.52 17.70 -6.09
CA ALA A 278 -0.72 16.39 -5.49
C ALA A 278 -0.84 16.50 -3.96
N GLN A 279 -1.89 15.89 -3.43
CA GLN A 279 -2.08 15.77 -1.98
C GLN A 279 -1.41 14.48 -1.50
N PRO A 280 -0.61 14.55 -0.42
CA PRO A 280 -0.12 13.35 0.24
C PRO A 280 -1.27 12.44 0.65
N VAL A 281 -1.04 11.13 0.60
CA VAL A 281 -2.02 10.17 1.11
C VAL A 281 -2.04 10.29 2.63
N SER A 282 -3.22 10.52 3.21
CA SER A 282 -3.32 10.64 4.66
C SER A 282 -2.80 9.38 5.34
N GLY A 283 -2.06 9.57 6.43
CA GLY A 283 -1.45 8.46 7.13
C GLY A 283 -0.04 8.08 6.64
N ARG A 284 0.52 8.80 5.66
CA ARG A 284 1.79 8.46 4.98
C ARG A 284 2.74 9.65 4.93
N PHE A 285 3.64 9.72 5.90
CA PHE A 285 4.60 10.82 6.06
C PHE A 285 3.90 12.19 6.00
N GLU A 286 2.84 12.34 6.78
CA GLU A 286 1.97 13.51 6.82
C GLU A 286 2.40 14.44 7.97
N THR A 287 2.70 15.71 7.68
CA THR A 287 2.89 16.71 8.74
C THR A 287 1.53 17.12 9.30
N VAL A 288 1.17 16.58 10.47
CA VAL A 288 -0.16 16.74 11.09
C VAL A 288 -0.28 17.95 12.02
N ALA A 289 0.86 18.46 12.50
CA ALA A 289 0.92 19.69 13.29
C ALA A 289 2.31 20.33 13.19
N ARG A 290 2.39 21.63 13.51
CA ARG A 290 3.64 22.39 13.64
C ARG A 290 3.62 23.15 14.96
N ILE A 291 4.76 23.14 15.65
CA ILE A 291 4.99 23.89 16.88
C ILE A 291 6.33 24.61 16.70
N GLY A 292 6.29 25.92 16.47
CA GLY A 292 7.46 26.66 16.01
C GLY A 292 8.08 26.04 14.75
N LYS A 293 9.34 25.57 14.85
CA LYS A 293 10.05 24.87 13.76
C LYS A 293 9.96 23.35 13.85
N VAL A 294 9.30 22.81 14.88
CA VAL A 294 9.09 21.37 15.06
C VAL A 294 7.92 20.89 14.20
N ARG A 295 8.14 19.79 13.48
CA ARG A 295 7.12 19.09 12.69
C ARG A 295 6.66 17.84 13.42
N PHE A 296 5.35 17.63 13.52
CA PHE A 296 4.80 16.34 13.93
C PHE A 296 4.46 15.56 12.67
N VAL A 297 5.25 14.52 12.38
CA VAL A 297 5.13 13.72 11.16
C VAL A 297 4.53 12.37 11.51
N GLU A 298 3.35 12.12 10.96
CA GLU A 298 2.60 10.88 11.11
C GLU A 298 2.94 9.93 9.95
N ASP A 299 3.42 8.73 10.29
CA ASP A 299 3.65 7.64 9.34
C ASP A 299 3.37 6.28 10.01
N SER A 300 2.24 6.16 10.72
CA SER A 300 1.88 4.97 11.51
C SER A 300 1.79 3.68 10.68
N ILE A 301 1.61 3.81 9.36
CA ILE A 301 1.62 2.69 8.42
C ILE A 301 3.03 2.09 8.21
N ALA A 302 4.09 2.82 8.56
CA ALA A 302 5.49 2.40 8.47
C ALA A 302 5.82 1.31 9.50
N THR A 303 5.38 0.10 9.17
CA THR A 303 5.54 -1.14 9.96
C THR A 303 6.52 -2.11 9.30
N ARG A 304 7.46 -1.56 8.53
CA ARG A 304 8.45 -2.25 7.69
C ARG A 304 9.74 -1.45 7.67
N THR A 305 10.87 -2.14 7.74
CA THR A 305 12.22 -1.53 7.72
C THR A 305 12.40 -0.52 6.58
N ILE A 306 12.07 -0.87 5.34
CA ILE A 306 12.25 0.03 4.19
C ILE A 306 11.37 1.30 4.25
N ALA A 307 10.17 1.20 4.84
CA ALA A 307 9.28 2.36 4.98
C ALA A 307 9.80 3.32 6.05
N VAL A 308 10.23 2.76 7.18
CA VAL A 308 10.82 3.53 8.29
C VAL A 308 12.14 4.18 7.87
N GLN A 309 13.00 3.47 7.14
CA GLN A 309 14.23 4.03 6.58
C GLN A 309 13.93 5.27 5.72
N ALA A 310 12.99 5.15 4.77
CA ALA A 310 12.59 6.28 3.93
C ALA A 310 12.01 7.44 4.76
N ALA A 311 11.28 7.16 5.83
CA ALA A 311 10.77 8.19 6.74
C ALA A 311 11.91 8.92 7.48
N LEU A 312 12.90 8.18 8.01
CA LEU A 312 14.07 8.75 8.69
C LEU A 312 14.93 9.62 7.76
N GLU A 313 15.16 9.16 6.53
CA GLU A 313 15.93 9.88 5.52
C GLU A 313 15.26 11.18 5.07
N ARG A 314 13.93 11.25 5.14
CA ARG A 314 13.13 12.41 4.77
C ARG A 314 12.84 13.37 5.93
N ALA A 315 12.79 12.87 7.15
CA ALA A 315 12.49 13.69 8.32
C ALA A 315 13.56 14.77 8.51
N VAL A 316 13.12 15.98 8.85
CA VAL A 316 14.02 17.11 9.12
C VAL A 316 14.71 16.85 10.46
N PRO A 317 16.05 16.72 10.50
CA PRO A 317 16.78 16.52 11.74
C PRO A 317 16.82 17.82 12.57
N PRO A 318 17.01 17.74 13.90
CA PRO A 318 17.06 16.51 14.70
C PRO A 318 15.70 15.78 14.75
N VAL A 319 15.72 14.45 14.86
CA VAL A 319 14.50 13.62 14.88
C VAL A 319 14.30 13.03 16.28
N ALA A 320 13.12 13.25 16.86
CA ALA A 320 12.61 12.46 17.97
C ALA A 320 11.73 11.34 17.38
N TRP A 321 12.22 10.10 17.45
CA TRP A 321 11.65 8.99 16.71
C TRP A 321 10.82 8.08 17.61
N LEU A 322 9.51 8.05 17.39
CA LEU A 322 8.58 7.19 18.13
C LEU A 322 8.64 5.76 17.55
N VAL A 323 9.12 4.81 18.37
CA VAL A 323 9.34 3.40 18.04
C VAL A 323 8.50 2.52 18.97
N GLY A 324 7.73 1.59 18.42
CA GLY A 324 6.87 0.77 19.27
C GLY A 324 5.88 -0.12 18.55
N GLY A 325 5.10 -0.83 19.36
CA GLY A 325 4.18 -1.87 18.91
C GLY A 325 4.78 -3.28 18.98
N ARG A 326 4.14 -4.23 18.30
CA ARG A 326 4.63 -5.61 18.21
C ARG A 326 5.60 -5.80 17.04
N ASP A 327 6.80 -6.27 17.32
CA ASP A 327 7.83 -6.59 16.35
C ASP A 327 7.45 -7.82 15.51
N LYS A 328 7.89 -7.83 14.25
CA LYS A 328 7.72 -8.93 13.30
C LYS A 328 9.08 -9.47 12.81
N GLY A 329 10.14 -9.27 13.60
CA GLY A 329 11.50 -9.59 13.21
C GLY A 329 12.10 -8.53 12.29
N ALA A 330 11.92 -7.25 12.61
CA ALA A 330 12.46 -6.15 11.81
C ALA A 330 14.00 -6.18 11.75
N ASP A 331 14.58 -6.05 10.56
CA ASP A 331 16.01 -5.80 10.43
C ASP A 331 16.33 -4.37 10.85
N LEU A 332 17.09 -4.23 11.93
CA LEU A 332 17.46 -2.95 12.53
C LEU A 332 18.74 -2.36 11.93
N ALA A 333 19.56 -3.15 11.23
CA ALA A 333 20.83 -2.67 10.68
C ALA A 333 20.68 -1.46 9.73
N PRO A 334 19.80 -1.48 8.71
CA PRO A 334 19.59 -0.31 7.85
C PRO A 334 18.97 0.88 8.60
N LEU A 335 18.15 0.62 9.63
CA LEU A 335 17.53 1.68 10.44
C LEU A 335 18.58 2.42 11.29
N ARG A 336 19.56 1.69 11.84
CA ARG A 336 20.70 2.30 12.54
C ARG A 336 21.49 3.24 11.63
N ALA A 337 21.76 2.80 10.39
CA ALA A 337 22.46 3.63 9.41
C ALA A 337 21.64 4.88 9.04
N ALA A 338 20.35 4.75 8.80
CA ALA A 338 19.47 5.87 8.46
C ALA A 338 19.26 6.86 9.63
N ALA A 339 19.32 6.37 10.87
CA ALA A 339 19.15 7.18 12.07
C ALA A 339 20.45 7.89 12.52
N ALA A 340 21.62 7.36 12.15
CA ALA A 340 22.91 7.85 12.61
C ALA A 340 23.11 9.35 12.28
N GLY A 341 23.42 10.15 13.30
CA GLY A 341 23.62 11.60 13.17
C GLY A 341 22.34 12.42 12.92
N ARG A 342 21.16 11.78 12.84
CA ARG A 342 19.87 12.44 12.57
C ARG A 342 18.90 12.34 13.73
N VAL A 343 18.82 11.16 14.36
CA VAL A 343 17.93 10.90 15.50
C VAL A 343 18.59 11.39 16.78
N ALA A 344 17.93 12.33 17.45
CA ALA A 344 18.36 12.84 18.75
C ALA A 344 17.96 11.90 19.89
N GLN A 345 16.74 11.34 19.82
CA GLN A 345 16.25 10.40 20.81
C GLN A 345 15.17 9.48 20.22
N VAL A 346 15.19 8.21 20.62
CA VAL A 346 14.10 7.25 20.37
C VAL A 346 13.11 7.32 21.54
N ILE A 347 11.83 7.45 21.23
CA ILE A 347 10.74 7.39 22.20
C ILE A 347 10.05 6.03 22.05
N ALA A 348 10.41 5.11 22.95
CA ALA A 348 10.00 3.72 22.93
C ALA A 348 8.64 3.52 23.62
N PHE A 349 7.71 2.79 22.97
CA PHE A 349 6.38 2.51 23.52
C PHE A 349 5.84 1.13 23.09
N GLY A 350 4.78 0.66 23.76
CA GLY A 350 4.10 -0.60 23.40
C GLY A 350 4.88 -1.86 23.78
N GLU A 351 4.41 -3.01 23.29
CA GLU A 351 4.87 -4.35 23.69
C GLU A 351 6.38 -4.55 23.51
N ASP A 352 6.91 -4.29 22.30
CA ASP A 352 8.32 -4.54 21.96
C ASP A 352 9.16 -3.26 21.84
N GLY A 353 8.60 -2.09 22.16
CA GLY A 353 9.25 -0.79 21.92
C GLY A 353 10.61 -0.64 22.58
N GLU A 354 10.74 -1.07 23.84
CA GLU A 354 12.03 -0.99 24.55
C GLU A 354 13.07 -1.94 23.94
N ALA A 355 12.66 -3.16 23.58
CA ALA A 355 13.57 -4.13 22.97
C ALA A 355 14.08 -3.62 21.61
N LEU A 356 13.18 -3.06 20.78
CA LEU A 356 13.53 -2.40 19.52
C LEU A 356 14.49 -1.23 19.72
N ALA A 357 14.19 -0.33 20.67
CA ALA A 357 15.03 0.83 20.97
C ALA A 357 16.42 0.43 21.44
N ARG A 358 16.53 -0.59 22.30
CA ARG A 358 17.80 -1.17 22.74
C ARG A 358 18.59 -1.77 21.57
N GLY A 359 17.92 -2.48 20.66
CA GLY A 359 18.52 -3.06 19.46
C GLY A 359 19.02 -2.01 18.45
N LEU A 360 18.43 -0.81 18.44
CA LEU A 360 18.91 0.31 17.63
C LEU A 360 20.20 0.93 18.18
N GLY A 361 20.49 0.80 19.48
CA GLY A 361 21.71 1.34 20.08
C GLY A 361 21.78 2.88 20.09
N LEU A 362 20.62 3.54 20.00
CA LEU A 362 20.47 5.00 20.07
C LEU A 362 20.00 5.42 21.48
N PRO A 363 20.24 6.68 21.90
CA PRO A 363 19.64 7.21 23.12
C PRO A 363 18.12 7.04 23.08
N TYR A 364 17.53 6.43 24.11
CA TYR A 364 16.10 6.18 24.14
C TYR A 364 15.47 6.49 25.50
N ARG A 365 14.16 6.78 25.46
CA ARG A 365 13.29 6.94 26.62
C ARG A 365 12.07 6.04 26.43
N VAL A 366 11.70 5.29 27.46
CA VAL A 366 10.48 4.48 27.45
C VAL A 366 9.31 5.32 27.98
N VAL A 367 8.17 5.23 27.32
CA VAL A 367 6.91 5.85 27.74
C VAL A 367 5.80 4.82 27.78
N SER A 368 4.86 5.01 28.70
CA SER A 368 3.66 4.19 28.85
C SER A 368 2.48 5.05 29.29
N GLY A 369 1.27 4.53 29.13
CA GLY A 369 0.03 5.17 29.55
C GLY A 369 -1.02 4.14 29.94
N ALA A 370 -2.15 4.62 30.48
CA ALA A 370 -3.27 3.76 30.89
C ALA A 370 -3.90 3.01 29.71
N ASP A 371 -3.83 3.57 28.51
CA ASP A 371 -4.28 3.00 27.25
C ASP A 371 -3.37 3.46 26.09
N GLY A 372 -3.72 3.05 24.85
CA GLY A 372 -2.99 3.45 23.65
C GLY A 372 -2.99 4.96 23.40
N GLU A 373 -4.10 5.66 23.67
CA GLU A 373 -4.17 7.11 23.47
C GLU A 373 -3.28 7.87 24.45
N ALA A 374 -3.32 7.51 25.73
CA ALA A 374 -2.46 8.07 26.77
C ALA A 374 -0.98 7.79 26.46
N THR A 375 -0.66 6.58 25.97
CA THR A 375 0.70 6.22 25.58
C THR A 375 1.21 7.09 24.43
N ILE A 376 0.42 7.25 23.35
CA ILE A 376 0.82 8.07 22.20
C ILE A 376 0.91 9.55 22.56
N ARG A 377 0.04 10.05 23.45
CA ARG A 377 0.13 11.42 23.96
C ARG A 377 1.42 11.65 24.74
N ALA A 378 1.77 10.74 25.64
CA ALA A 378 3.03 10.78 26.38
C ALA A 378 4.24 10.70 25.43
N ALA A 379 4.16 9.87 24.39
CA ALA A 379 5.20 9.74 23.38
C ALA A 379 5.38 11.02 22.55
N ALA A 380 4.29 11.66 22.12
CA ALA A 380 4.33 12.92 21.38
C ALA A 380 4.92 14.06 22.22
N GLN A 381 4.53 14.16 23.51
CA GLN A 381 5.12 15.15 24.43
C GLN A 381 6.61 14.87 24.66
N ALA A 382 6.98 13.63 24.98
CA ALA A 382 8.38 13.28 25.20
C ALA A 382 9.24 13.52 23.95
N GLY A 383 8.66 13.32 22.76
CA GLY A 383 9.32 13.64 21.50
C GLY A 383 9.52 15.14 21.31
N LEU A 384 8.55 15.97 21.67
CA LEU A 384 8.69 17.43 21.65
C LEU A 384 9.76 17.89 22.64
N ASP A 385 9.73 17.39 23.88
CA ASP A 385 10.69 17.72 24.94
C ASP A 385 12.15 17.37 24.56
N ALA A 386 12.31 16.32 23.74
CA ALA A 386 13.61 15.87 23.27
C ALA A 386 14.22 16.77 22.19
N LEU A 387 13.44 17.71 21.64
CA LEU A 387 13.85 18.62 20.58
C LEU A 387 14.03 20.03 21.14
N ASN A 388 15.15 20.68 20.82
CA ASN A 388 15.46 22.05 21.24
C ASN A 388 14.72 23.10 20.38
N GLY A 389 13.42 22.92 20.13
CA GLY A 389 12.57 23.85 19.38
C GLY A 389 12.64 23.76 17.86
N GLU A 390 13.41 22.82 17.29
CA GLU A 390 13.43 22.52 15.85
C GLU A 390 13.61 21.02 15.57
N GLY A 391 13.18 20.59 14.39
CA GLY A 391 13.31 19.20 13.95
C GLY A 391 11.97 18.51 13.70
N SER A 392 11.92 17.19 13.88
CA SER A 392 10.73 16.38 13.63
C SER A 392 10.44 15.41 14.77
N VAL A 393 9.21 15.41 15.28
CA VAL A 393 8.63 14.30 16.05
C VAL A 393 8.02 13.34 15.03
N LEU A 394 8.69 12.19 14.81
CA LEU A 394 8.32 11.24 13.77
C LEU A 394 7.68 9.98 14.38
N LEU A 395 6.41 9.74 14.05
CA LEU A 395 5.78 8.44 14.29
C LEU A 395 6.04 7.51 13.10
N ALA A 396 7.10 6.71 13.19
CA ALA A 396 7.43 5.64 12.24
C ALA A 396 7.74 4.36 13.04
N PRO A 397 6.72 3.63 13.52
CA PRO A 397 6.82 2.80 14.72
C PRO A 397 7.63 1.51 14.56
N ILE A 398 7.92 1.05 13.32
CA ILE A 398 8.49 -0.27 13.00
C ILE A 398 7.52 -1.42 13.31
N GLY A 399 6.96 -1.45 14.52
CA GLY A 399 6.04 -2.47 15.01
C GLY A 399 4.58 -2.27 14.59
N THR A 400 3.84 -3.39 14.54
CA THR A 400 2.39 -3.37 14.30
C THR A 400 1.64 -2.76 15.49
N SER A 401 0.43 -2.26 15.26
CA SER A 401 -0.35 -1.53 16.26
C SER A 401 -1.24 -2.40 17.14
N PHE A 402 -1.29 -3.72 16.90
CA PHE A 402 -2.32 -4.62 17.46
C PHE A 402 -2.18 -4.88 18.96
N ASP A 403 -1.08 -4.46 19.57
CA ASP A 403 -0.85 -4.50 21.01
C ASP A 403 -1.70 -3.47 21.76
N GLN A 404 -1.93 -2.29 21.16
CA GLN A 404 -2.61 -1.17 21.82
C GLN A 404 -3.79 -0.58 21.03
N PHE A 405 -3.94 -0.93 19.75
CA PHE A 405 -4.94 -0.37 18.84
C PHE A 405 -5.54 -1.42 17.92
N ARG A 406 -6.78 -1.18 17.46
CA ARG A 406 -7.45 -2.04 16.47
C ARG A 406 -6.70 -2.13 15.13
N ASP A 407 -6.05 -1.04 14.72
CA ASP A 407 -5.37 -0.90 13.43
C ASP A 407 -4.40 0.30 13.47
N TYR A 408 -3.56 0.42 12.43
CA TYR A 408 -2.57 1.50 12.35
C TYR A 408 -3.21 2.88 12.17
N ARG A 409 -4.43 2.96 11.61
CA ARG A 409 -5.16 4.22 11.42
C ARG A 409 -5.56 4.79 12.77
N ALA A 410 -6.08 3.96 13.68
CA ALA A 410 -6.42 4.36 15.03
C ALA A 410 -5.21 4.92 15.81
N ARG A 411 -4.03 4.30 15.65
CA ARG A 411 -2.78 4.81 16.22
C ARG A 411 -2.36 6.16 15.60
N GLY A 412 -2.46 6.30 14.29
CA GLY A 412 -2.16 7.55 13.58
C GLY A 412 -3.10 8.69 13.99
N GLU A 413 -4.40 8.41 14.13
CA GLU A 413 -5.37 9.40 14.62
C GLU A 413 -5.11 9.83 16.07
N ALA A 414 -4.68 8.90 16.95
CA ALA A 414 -4.27 9.24 18.30
C ALA A 414 -3.06 10.19 18.31
N PHE A 415 -2.08 9.95 17.43
CA PHE A 415 -0.92 10.84 17.28
C PHE A 415 -1.30 12.21 16.71
N ARG A 416 -2.16 12.25 15.69
CA ARG A 416 -2.70 13.51 15.15
C ARG A 416 -3.39 14.33 16.24
N ARG A 417 -4.30 13.72 17.01
CA ARG A 417 -4.98 14.40 18.13
C ARG A 417 -3.99 14.91 19.18
N ALA A 418 -3.00 14.10 19.55
CA ALA A 418 -1.98 14.51 20.51
C ALA A 418 -1.18 15.72 19.99
N ALA A 419 -0.66 15.64 18.76
CA ALA A 419 0.10 16.70 18.12
C ALA A 419 -0.68 18.02 17.98
N GLN A 420 -1.96 17.95 17.58
CA GLN A 420 -2.84 19.11 17.48
C GLN A 420 -3.16 19.73 18.85
N THR A 421 -3.32 18.91 19.89
CA THR A 421 -3.52 19.37 21.26
C THR A 421 -2.30 20.16 21.75
N LEU A 422 -1.10 19.62 21.52
CA LEU A 422 0.16 20.29 21.87
C LEU A 422 0.33 21.63 21.14
N ALA A 423 0.02 21.67 19.84
CA ALA A 423 0.10 22.89 19.06
C ALA A 423 -0.92 23.95 19.50
N GLY A 424 -2.13 23.53 19.91
CA GLY A 424 -3.15 24.42 20.44
C GLY A 424 -2.81 25.02 21.82
N ALA A 425 -2.04 24.30 22.64
CA ALA A 425 -1.65 24.74 23.97
C ALA A 425 -0.57 25.85 23.94
N GLU A 426 0.39 25.78 23.01
CA GLU A 426 1.41 26.82 22.85
C GLU A 426 0.88 28.13 22.23
N GLY A 427 -0.21 28.07 21.44
CA GLY A 427 -0.83 29.27 20.87
C GLY A 427 -1.58 30.14 21.89
N GLN A 428 -1.69 29.71 23.15
CA GLN A 428 -2.43 30.40 24.22
C GLN A 428 -1.54 30.86 25.40
N GLY A 429 -0.25 30.53 25.39
CA GLY A 429 0.74 30.98 26.38
C GLY A 429 1.69 32.01 25.78
#